data_AF-A0A1S9C293-F1
#
_entry.id   AF-A0A1S9C293-F1
#
_cell.length_a   1.000
_cell.length_b   1.000
_cell.length_c   1.000
_cell.angle_alpha   90.00
_cell.angle_beta   90.00
_cell.angle_gamma   90.00
#
_symmetry.space_group_name_H-M   'P 1'
#
loop_
_entity.id
_entity.type
_entity.pdbx_description
1 polymer ?
#
loop_
_entity_poly.entity_id
_entity_poly.type
_entity_poly.pdbx_seq_one_letter_code
_entity_poly.pdbx_strand_id
1 'polypeptide(L)'
;MVKYISDYIGVLHLGHIVEMGSTEEIFKNPIHPYTKSLLSAIPSPNPKMEQKRTSITYDYNSSGIDYSKGSKKLIDGTHFVLATDQELDEWAN
;
A
#
# COMPACT_ATOMS: atom_id res chain seq x y z
N MET A 1 2.37 -13.44 -8.15
CA MET A 1 3.76 -13.74 -8.53
C MET A 1 4.74 -13.05 -7.60
N VAL A 2 4.77 -11.71 -7.49
CA VAL A 2 5.70 -10.95 -6.62
C VAL A 2 5.74 -11.47 -5.18
N LYS A 3 4.58 -11.78 -4.57
CA LYS A 3 4.48 -12.38 -3.22
C LYS A 3 5.35 -13.64 -3.01
N TYR A 4 5.58 -14.42 -4.06
CA TYR A 4 6.23 -15.73 -3.96
C TYR A 4 7.69 -15.73 -4.43
N ILE A 5 8.17 -14.61 -4.97
CA ILE A 5 9.52 -14.51 -5.58
C ILE A 5 10.38 -13.41 -4.98
N SER A 6 9.84 -12.65 -4.03
CA SER A 6 10.50 -11.48 -3.45
C SER A 6 10.48 -11.58 -1.92
N ASP A 7 11.61 -11.27 -1.30
CA ASP A 7 11.71 -11.16 0.17
C ASP A 7 11.28 -9.76 0.65
N TYR A 8 11.55 -8.74 -0.17
CA TYR A 8 11.22 -7.34 0.08
C TYR A 8 10.49 -6.73 -1.11
N ILE A 9 9.57 -5.82 -0.80
CA ILE A 9 8.77 -5.10 -1.78
C ILE A 9 8.89 -3.61 -1.52
N GLY A 10 9.18 -2.86 -2.57
CA GLY A 10 9.05 -1.40 -2.59
C GLY A 10 7.96 -1.00 -3.57
N VAL A 11 7.03 -0.17 -3.12
CA VAL A 11 5.94 0.40 -3.93
C VAL A 11 6.34 1.79 -4.36
N LEU A 12 6.33 2.03 -5.67
CA LEU A 12 6.66 3.30 -6.28
C LEU A 12 5.39 3.97 -6.82
N HIS A 13 5.23 5.26 -6.55
CA HIS A 13 4.19 6.08 -7.17
C HIS A 13 4.75 7.45 -7.52
N LEU A 14 4.53 7.90 -8.77
CA LEU A 14 5.01 9.19 -9.28
C LEU A 14 6.52 9.48 -9.02
N GLY A 15 7.35 8.44 -9.03
CA GLY A 15 8.80 8.56 -8.78
C GLY A 15 9.21 8.54 -7.30
N HIS A 16 8.26 8.37 -6.37
CA HIS A 16 8.52 8.28 -4.94
C HIS A 16 8.31 6.85 -4.44
N ILE A 17 9.22 6.36 -3.58
CA ILE A 17 8.98 5.12 -2.83
C ILE A 17 7.99 5.45 -1.72
N VAL A 18 6.74 5.05 -1.93
CA VAL A 18 5.63 5.39 -1.04
C VAL A 18 5.47 4.39 0.10
N GLU A 19 5.91 3.15 -0.09
CA GLU A 19 5.84 2.12 0.93
C GLU A 19 6.88 1.03 0.64
N MET A 20 7.53 0.48 1.65
CA MET A 20 8.49 -0.60 1.45
C MET A 20 8.68 -1.41 2.73
N GLY A 21 8.88 -2.71 2.61
CA GLY A 21 9.10 -3.63 3.72
C GLY A 21 9.29 -5.05 3.21
N SER A 22 9.28 -6.01 4.13
CA SER A 22 9.22 -7.42 3.75
C SER A 22 7.91 -7.72 3.02
N THR A 23 7.92 -8.75 2.19
CA THR A 23 6.72 -9.20 1.47
C THR A 23 5.58 -9.52 2.42
N GLU A 24 5.86 -10.09 3.59
CA GLU A 24 4.82 -10.42 4.57
C GLU A 24 4.18 -9.16 5.17
N GLU A 25 4.98 -8.18 5.58
CA GLU A 25 4.50 -6.91 6.15
C GLU A 25 3.59 -6.17 5.15
N ILE A 26 4.05 -5.98 3.92
CA ILE A 26 3.32 -5.23 2.88
C ILE A 26 1.97 -5.89 2.54
N PHE A 27 1.93 -7.23 2.47
CA PHE A 27 0.69 -7.93 2.16
C PHE A 27 -0.26 -8.05 3.36
N LYS A 28 0.28 -8.07 4.59
CA LYS A 28 -0.51 -8.23 5.82
C LYS A 28 -1.11 -6.92 6.29
N ASN A 29 -0.34 -5.83 6.22
CA ASN A 29 -0.73 -4.54 6.74
C ASN A 29 -0.33 -3.39 5.79
N PRO A 30 -0.86 -3.34 4.55
CA PRO A 30 -0.60 -2.21 3.66
C PRO A 30 -1.17 -0.93 4.26
N ILE A 31 -0.35 0.10 4.46
CA ILE A 31 -0.78 1.38 5.05
C ILE A 31 -1.17 2.36 3.95
N HIS A 32 -0.34 2.53 2.92
CA HIS A 32 -0.56 3.60 1.95
C HIS A 32 -1.80 3.30 1.08
N PRO A 33 -2.71 4.28 0.85
CA PRO A 33 -3.94 4.07 0.08
C PRO A 33 -3.71 3.52 -1.33
N TYR A 34 -2.63 3.97 -1.99
CA TYR A 34 -2.19 3.43 -3.27
C TYR A 34 -1.83 1.94 -3.19
N THR A 35 -1.05 1.52 -2.18
CA THR A 35 -0.70 0.12 -1.97
C THR A 35 -1.94 -0.72 -1.68
N LYS A 36 -2.86 -0.23 -0.84
CA LYS A 36 -4.16 -0.87 -0.58
C LYS A 36 -4.94 -1.08 -1.88
N SER A 37 -4.98 -0.08 -2.76
CA SER A 37 -5.64 -0.19 -4.08
C SER A 37 -4.96 -1.23 -4.98
N LEU A 38 -3.63 -1.22 -5.09
CA LEU A 38 -2.89 -2.21 -5.88
C LEU A 38 -3.12 -3.64 -5.41
N LEU A 39 -3.07 -3.88 -4.08
CA LEU A 39 -3.34 -5.21 -3.52
C LEU A 39 -4.81 -5.61 -3.71
N SER A 40 -5.72 -4.65 -3.69
CA SER A 40 -7.15 -4.89 -4.00
C SER A 40 -7.43 -5.31 -5.45
N ALA A 41 -6.45 -5.18 -6.35
CA ALA A 41 -6.56 -5.66 -7.72
C ALA A 41 -6.10 -7.13 -7.88
N ILE A 42 -5.48 -7.73 -6.86
CA ILE A 42 -4.97 -9.11 -6.94
C ILE A 42 -6.15 -10.09 -6.85
N PRO A 43 -6.48 -10.87 -7.89
CA PRO A 43 -7.65 -11.75 -7.90
C PRO A 43 -7.57 -12.83 -6.82
N SER A 44 -8.71 -13.13 -6.19
CA SER A 44 -8.81 -14.25 -5.25
C SER A 44 -8.94 -15.57 -6.01
N PRO A 45 -8.29 -16.66 -5.54
CA PRO A 45 -8.43 -17.97 -6.17
C PRO A 45 -9.83 -18.57 -6.05
N ASN A 46 -10.69 -18.06 -5.16
CA ASN A 46 -12.06 -18.55 -5.00
C ASN A 46 -13.05 -17.78 -5.90
N PRO A 47 -13.61 -18.41 -6.95
CA PRO A 47 -14.45 -17.73 -7.94
C PRO A 47 -15.77 -17.20 -7.35
N LYS A 48 -16.31 -17.83 -6.29
CA LYS A 48 -17.53 -17.36 -5.62
C LYS A 48 -17.29 -16.08 -4.81
N MET A 49 -16.09 -15.93 -4.27
CA MET A 49 -15.69 -14.71 -3.54
C MET A 49 -15.36 -13.59 -4.52
N GLU A 50 -14.72 -13.91 -5.64
CA GLU A 50 -14.32 -12.93 -6.65
C GLU A 50 -15.53 -12.22 -7.29
N GLN A 51 -16.63 -12.94 -7.54
CA GLN A 51 -17.85 -12.33 -8.10
C GLN A 51 -18.48 -11.23 -7.22
N LYS A 52 -18.23 -11.28 -5.90
CA LYS A 52 -18.80 -10.32 -4.95
C LYS A 52 -17.81 -9.20 -4.59
N ARG A 53 -16.61 -9.22 -5.15
CA ARG A 53 -15.54 -8.32 -4.77
C ARG A 53 -15.69 -6.96 -5.45
N THR A 54 -15.51 -5.90 -4.68
CA THR A 54 -15.36 -4.53 -5.18
C THR A 54 -13.87 -4.17 -5.18
N SER A 55 -13.34 -3.72 -6.33
CA SER A 55 -11.98 -3.19 -6.41
C SER A 55 -11.94 -1.84 -5.71
N ILE A 56 -10.90 -1.59 -4.92
CA ILE A 56 -10.66 -0.27 -4.33
C ILE A 56 -9.95 0.57 -5.38
N THR A 57 -10.59 1.64 -5.85
CA THR A 57 -9.98 2.58 -6.79
C THR A 57 -9.32 3.70 -5.99
N TYR A 58 -8.01 3.88 -6.20
CA TYR A 58 -7.28 5.05 -5.70
C TYR A 58 -7.23 6.12 -6.79
N ASP A 59 -7.68 7.33 -6.47
CA ASP A 59 -7.53 8.52 -7.33
C ASP A 59 -6.57 9.52 -6.68
N TYR A 60 -5.38 9.65 -7.27
CA TYR A 60 -4.36 10.58 -6.80
C TYR A 60 -4.84 12.04 -6.82
N ASN A 61 -5.57 12.45 -7.86
CA ASN A 61 -5.95 13.86 -8.04
C ASN A 61 -6.90 14.34 -6.95
N SER A 62 -7.73 13.42 -6.43
CA SER A 62 -8.69 13.67 -5.37
C SER A 62 -8.12 13.37 -3.97
N SER A 63 -6.94 12.75 -3.88
CA SER A 63 -6.34 12.31 -2.61
C SER A 63 -5.76 13.46 -1.79
N GLY A 64 -5.38 14.58 -2.42
CA GLY A 64 -4.72 15.71 -1.75
C GLY A 64 -3.30 15.41 -1.23
N ILE A 65 -2.75 14.23 -1.54
CA ILE A 65 -1.45 13.77 -1.05
C ILE A 65 -0.34 14.52 -1.79
N ASP A 66 0.63 15.01 -1.02
CA ASP A 66 1.82 15.67 -1.52
C ASP A 66 3.07 14.96 -0.97
N TYR A 67 3.66 14.11 -1.81
CA TYR A 67 4.83 13.30 -1.43
C TYR A 67 6.06 14.12 -1.05
N SER A 68 6.11 15.41 -1.37
CA SER A 68 7.21 16.28 -0.95
C SER A 68 7.15 16.68 0.52
N LYS A 69 5.97 16.59 1.14
CA LYS A 69 5.73 16.99 2.55
C LYS A 69 5.88 15.83 3.53
N GLY A 70 5.74 14.60 3.05
CA GLY A 70 5.86 13.40 3.85
C GLY A 70 7.30 13.06 4.23
N SER A 71 7.44 12.23 5.26
CA SER A 71 8.72 11.59 5.62
C SER A 71 8.52 10.09 5.71
N LYS A 72 9.61 9.32 5.70
CA LYS A 72 9.53 7.86 5.88
C LYS A 72 9.21 7.56 7.35
N LYS A 73 8.02 7.04 7.60
CA LYS A 73 7.55 6.59 8.92
C LYS A 73 7.70 5.08 9.01
N LEU A 74 8.46 4.61 9.99
CA LEU A 74 8.59 3.18 10.27
C LEU A 74 7.33 2.70 10.99
N ILE A 75 6.71 1.64 10.47
CA ILE A 75 5.49 1.05 11.01
C ILE A 75 5.86 -0.09 11.96
N ASP A 76 6.55 -1.10 11.46
CA ASP A 76 7.02 -2.26 12.21
C ASP A 76 8.19 -2.89 11.46
N GLY A 77 9.11 -3.55 12.19
CA GLY A 77 10.23 -4.31 11.59
C GLY A 77 10.99 -3.54 10.51
N THR A 78 10.77 -3.93 9.24
CA THR A 78 11.40 -3.30 8.07
C THR A 78 10.45 -2.44 7.23
N HIS A 79 9.19 -2.36 7.65
CA HIS A 79 8.12 -1.69 6.93
C HIS A 79 8.08 -0.20 7.22
N PHE A 80 8.27 0.61 6.18
CA PHE A 80 8.06 2.05 6.22
C PHE A 80 7.07 2.54 5.17
N VAL A 81 6.43 3.65 5.47
CA VAL A 81 5.51 4.37 4.58
C VAL A 81 5.93 5.83 4.46
N LEU A 82 5.80 6.40 3.26
CA LEU A 82 5.96 7.84 3.05
C LEU A 82 4.65 8.52 3.40
N ALA A 83 4.62 9.23 4.52
CA ALA A 83 3.44 9.92 5.02
C ALA A 83 3.84 11.12 5.89
N THR A 84 2.95 12.11 5.96
CA THR A 84 2.89 13.06 7.07
C THR A 84 2.32 12.38 8.32
N ASP A 85 2.47 12.98 9.50
CA ASP A 85 1.91 12.42 10.74
C ASP A 85 0.37 12.32 10.66
N GLN A 86 -0.29 13.33 10.07
CA GLN A 86 -1.74 13.31 9.87
C GLN A 86 -2.19 12.18 8.93
N GLU A 87 -1.52 12.05 7.77
CA GLU A 87 -1.83 10.97 6.81
C GLU A 87 -1.62 9.59 7.43
N LEU A 88 -0.56 9.42 8.23
CA LEU A 88 -0.28 8.16 8.90
C LEU A 88 -1.41 7.79 9.87
N ASP A 89 -1.86 8.74 10.69
CA ASP A 89 -2.96 8.53 11.63
C ASP A 89 -4.27 8.21 10.89
N GLU A 90 -4.53 8.84 9.74
CA GLU A 90 -5.70 8.57 8.91
C GLU A 90 -5.65 7.17 8.28
N TRP A 91 -4.47 6.68 7.89
CA TRP A 91 -4.34 5.41 7.14
C TRP A 91 -4.07 4.17 8.01
N ALA A 92 -3.57 4.38 9.23
CA ALA A 92 -3.27 3.31 10.19
C ALA A 92 -4.50 2.83 10.98
N ASN A 93 -5.63 3.53 10.89
CA ASN A 93 -6.94 3.13 11.42
C ASN A 93 -7.74 2.30 10.41
#